data_AF-A0A437H1U0-F1
#
_entry.id   AF-A0A437H1U0-F1
#
_cell.length_a   1.000
_cell.length_b   1.000
_cell.length_c   1.000
_cell.angle_alpha   90.00
_cell.angle_beta   90.00
_cell.angle_gamma   90.00
#
_symmetry.space_group_name_H-M   'P 1'
#
loop_
_entity.id
_entity.type
_entity.pdbx_description
1 polymer ?
#
loop_
_entity_poly.entity_id
_entity_poly.type
_entity_poly.pdbx_seq_one_letter_code
_entity_poly.pdbx_strand_id
1 'polypeptide(L)'
;MGHALIIDDDIAIRRAMQKYLEPLGFESFDHTWTRQQALAAADRRLPDIIVIGDAMEEISALDAVQRISAEASIPVLLVSRKPIRAPNIIQRASSCEGPFRMDQIDTAVNVALCRRGSLH
;
A
#
# COMPACT_ATOMS: atom_id res chain seq x y z
N MET A 1 -8.33 -8.77 -12.31
CA MET A 1 -7.64 -7.47 -12.49
C MET A 1 -7.30 -6.93 -11.12
N GLY A 2 -6.01 -6.80 -10.80
CA GLY A 2 -5.55 -6.30 -9.50
C GLY A 2 -5.81 -4.80 -9.33
N HIS A 3 -6.13 -4.38 -8.11
CA HIS A 3 -6.32 -2.99 -7.72
C HIS A 3 -5.34 -2.57 -6.62
N ALA A 4 -4.62 -1.48 -6.84
CA ALA A 4 -3.70 -0.93 -5.86
C ALA A 4 -4.18 0.43 -5.34
N LEU A 5 -4.03 0.65 -4.03
CA LEU A 5 -4.16 1.95 -3.40
C LEU A 5 -2.76 2.49 -3.10
N ILE A 6 -2.42 3.65 -3.65
CA ILE A 6 -1.11 4.28 -3.50
C ILE A 6 -1.27 5.58 -2.70
N ILE A 7 -0.58 5.65 -1.56
CA ILE A 7 -0.67 6.72 -0.56
C ILE A 7 0.69 7.41 -0.45
N ASP A 8 0.85 8.55 -1.12
CA ASP A 8 2.06 9.38 -1.06
C ASP A 8 1.73 10.83 -1.47
N ASP A 9 2.40 11.81 -0.88
CA ASP A 9 2.24 13.23 -1.25
C ASP A 9 3.02 13.59 -2.53
N ASP A 10 4.02 12.78 -2.89
CA ASP A 10 4.85 12.94 -4.07
C ASP A 10 4.21 12.27 -5.28
N ILE A 11 3.75 13.10 -6.23
CA ILE A 11 3.17 12.64 -7.49
C ILE A 11 4.12 11.79 -8.34
N ALA A 12 5.43 12.03 -8.27
CA ALA A 12 6.41 11.26 -9.02
C ALA A 12 6.52 9.83 -8.47
N ILE A 13 6.52 9.68 -7.14
CA ILE A 13 6.51 8.37 -6.49
C ILE A 13 5.23 7.61 -6.83
N ARG A 14 4.07 8.26 -6.71
CA ARG A 14 2.78 7.66 -7.07
C ARG A 14 2.75 7.12 -8.50
N ARG A 15 3.21 7.92 -9.46
CA ARG A 15 3.30 7.51 -10.87
C ARG A 15 4.32 6.41 -11.11
N ALA A 16 5.47 6.46 -10.43
CA ALA A 16 6.48 5.42 -10.52
C ALA A 16 5.92 4.09 -10.03
N MET A 17 5.27 4.07 -8.87
CA MET A 17 4.70 2.85 -8.29
C MET A 17 3.60 2.25 -9.16
N GLN A 18 2.72 3.07 -9.74
CA GLN A 18 1.77 2.58 -10.73
C GLN A 18 2.49 1.87 -11.90
N LYS A 19 3.47 2.52 -12.53
CA LYS A 19 4.23 1.93 -13.64
C LYS A 19 4.96 0.63 -13.27
N TYR A 20 5.40 0.50 -12.01
CA TYR A 20 6.02 -0.73 -11.52
C TYR A 20 5.00 -1.85 -11.30
N LEU A 21 3.79 -1.53 -10.85
CA LEU A 21 2.75 -2.51 -10.55
C LEU A 21 1.95 -2.95 -11.79
N GLU A 22 1.82 -2.10 -12.81
CA GLU A 22 1.17 -2.42 -14.09
C GLU A 22 1.64 -3.76 -14.71
N PRO A 23 2.95 -3.97 -14.97
CA PRO A 23 3.43 -5.24 -15.54
C PRO A 23 3.31 -6.43 -14.57
N LEU A 24 2.99 -6.17 -13.29
CA LEU A 24 2.83 -7.19 -12.25
C LEU A 24 1.37 -7.62 -12.05
N GLY A 25 0.46 -7.22 -12.95
CA GLY A 25 -0.94 -7.69 -12.97
C GLY A 25 -1.94 -6.75 -12.29
N PHE A 26 -1.53 -5.52 -11.97
CA PHE A 26 -2.43 -4.47 -11.49
C PHE A 26 -2.89 -3.60 -12.64
N GLU A 27 -4.20 -3.33 -12.69
CA GLU A 27 -4.81 -2.60 -13.81
C GLU A 27 -5.68 -1.43 -13.34
N SER A 28 -5.86 -1.28 -12.03
CA SER A 28 -6.66 -0.22 -11.43
C SER A 28 -5.91 0.40 -10.27
N PHE A 29 -5.90 1.73 -10.19
CA PHE A 29 -5.09 2.47 -9.22
C PHE A 29 -5.89 3.62 -8.61
N ASP A 30 -5.87 3.72 -7.28
CA ASP A 30 -6.29 4.91 -6.57
C ASP A 30 -5.07 5.64 -6.00
N HIS A 31 -4.96 6.93 -6.29
CA HIS A 31 -3.85 7.78 -5.85
C HIS A 31 -4.34 8.74 -4.78
N THR A 32 -3.76 8.66 -3.58
CA THR A 32 -4.20 9.46 -2.42
C THR A 32 -2.98 10.04 -1.71
N TRP A 33 -3.21 11.08 -0.89
CA TRP A 33 -2.15 11.76 -0.13
C TRP A 33 -2.57 12.13 1.30
N THR A 34 -3.79 11.75 1.70
CA THR A 34 -4.38 12.07 3.01
C THR A 34 -5.12 10.85 3.52
N ARG A 35 -5.23 10.75 4.84
CA ARG A 35 -6.00 9.71 5.52
C ARG A 35 -7.43 9.60 5.00
N GLN A 36 -8.15 10.73 4.87
CA GLN A 36 -9.55 10.71 4.43
C GLN A 36 -9.69 10.21 2.99
N GLN A 37 -8.79 10.60 2.09
CA GLN A 37 -8.82 10.10 0.71
C GLN A 37 -8.52 8.61 0.63
N ALA A 38 -7.54 8.12 1.40
CA ALA A 38 -7.20 6.70 1.45
C ALA A 38 -8.39 5.85 1.93
N LEU A 39 -9.05 6.27 3.01
CA LEU A 39 -10.24 5.60 3.53
C LEU A 39 -11.39 5.64 2.51
N ALA A 40 -11.71 6.80 1.95
CA ALA A 40 -12.78 6.93 0.97
C ALA A 40 -12.51 6.12 -0.32
N ALA A 41 -11.25 5.99 -0.73
CA ALA A 41 -10.87 5.14 -1.86
C ALA A 41 -11.06 3.65 -1.53
N ALA A 42 -10.60 3.20 -0.36
CA ALA A 42 -10.78 1.83 0.10
C ALA A 42 -12.26 1.44 0.28
N ASP A 43 -13.08 2.36 0.80
CA ASP A 43 -14.53 2.17 0.95
C ASP A 43 -15.23 2.01 -0.41
N ARG A 44 -14.79 2.79 -1.42
CA ARG A 44 -15.31 2.68 -2.79
C ARG A 44 -14.90 1.38 -3.46
N ARG A 45 -13.65 0.95 -3.24
CA ARG A 45 -13.11 -0.26 -3.82
C ARG A 45 -11.97 -0.77 -2.93
N LEU A 46 -12.21 -1.93 -2.33
CA LEU A 46 -11.20 -2.57 -1.49
C LEU A 46 -9.93 -2.87 -2.33
N PRO A 47 -8.74 -2.40 -1.91
CA PRO A 47 -7.52 -2.63 -2.64
C PRO A 47 -6.97 -4.04 -2.37
N ASP A 48 -6.30 -4.61 -3.37
CA ASP A 48 -5.58 -5.88 -3.24
C ASP A 48 -4.17 -5.68 -2.64
N ILE A 49 -3.61 -4.47 -2.79
CA ILE A 49 -2.35 -4.05 -2.19
C ILE A 49 -2.41 -2.57 -1.79
N ILE A 50 -1.77 -2.21 -0.68
CA ILE A 50 -1.58 -0.81 -0.28
C ILE A 50 -0.10 -0.45 -0.43
N VAL A 51 0.20 0.63 -1.12
CA VAL A 51 1.54 1.21 -1.21
C VAL A 51 1.57 2.49 -0.38
N ILE A 52 2.51 2.60 0.56
CA ILE A 52 2.67 3.75 1.44
C ILE A 52 4.05 4.37 1.31
N GLY A 53 4.09 5.69 1.13
CA GLY A 53 5.29 6.50 1.19
C GLY A 53 5.75 6.86 2.59
N ASP A 54 7.01 7.27 2.75
CA ASP A 54 7.58 7.77 4.02
C ASP A 54 7.54 9.31 4.18
N ALA A 55 6.81 9.97 3.27
CA ALA A 55 6.70 11.41 3.18
C ALA A 55 5.68 12.01 4.15
N MET A 56 4.55 11.32 4.31
CA MET A 56 3.45 11.75 5.17
C MET A 56 3.84 11.71 6.65
N GLU A 57 3.12 12.48 7.48
CA GLU A 57 3.21 12.31 8.93
C GLU A 57 2.87 10.86 9.29
N GLU A 58 3.83 10.20 9.95
CA GLU A 58 3.81 8.76 10.21
C GLU A 58 2.48 8.32 10.84
N ILE A 59 1.94 9.11 11.78
CA ILE A 59 0.70 8.79 12.49
C ILE A 59 -0.50 8.70 11.52
N SER A 60 -0.70 9.73 10.69
CA SER A 60 -1.86 9.81 9.80
C SER A 60 -1.88 8.72 8.72
N ALA A 61 -0.68 8.42 8.18
CA ALA A 61 -0.53 7.41 7.15
C ALA A 61 -0.70 5.99 7.71
N LEU A 62 -0.11 5.71 8.87
CA LEU A 62 -0.24 4.42 9.56
C LEU A 62 -1.67 4.15 9.99
N ASP A 63 -2.37 5.15 10.55
CA ASP A 63 -3.75 4.97 10.96
C ASP A 63 -4.64 4.59 9.77
N ALA A 64 -4.36 5.11 8.56
CA ALA A 64 -5.14 4.81 7.35
C ALA A 64 -4.87 3.36 6.92
N VAL A 65 -3.59 3.00 6.85
CA VAL A 65 -3.14 1.64 6.52
C VAL A 65 -3.72 0.62 7.49
N GLN A 66 -3.57 0.82 8.80
CA GLN A 66 -4.08 -0.10 9.81
C GLN A 66 -5.59 -0.32 9.69
N ARG A 67 -6.35 0.74 9.40
CA ARG A 67 -7.80 0.63 9.28
C ARG A 67 -8.22 -0.15 8.04
N ILE A 68 -7.57 0.10 6.91
CA ILE A 68 -7.89 -0.56 5.64
C ILE A 68 -7.40 -2.02 5.66
N SER A 69 -6.16 -2.25 6.11
CA SER A 69 -5.56 -3.59 6.10
C SER A 69 -6.20 -4.53 7.11
N ALA A 70 -6.71 -4.04 8.25
CA ALA A 70 -7.36 -4.86 9.26
C ALA A 70 -8.64 -5.56 8.77
N GLU A 71 -9.33 -4.97 7.79
CA GLU A 71 -10.60 -5.51 7.30
C GLU A 71 -10.41 -6.77 6.45
N ALA A 72 -9.27 -6.88 5.76
CA ALA A 72 -9.07 -7.93 4.77
C ALA A 72 -7.60 -8.38 4.64
N SER A 73 -6.80 -8.26 5.70
CA SER A 73 -5.35 -8.54 5.78
C SER A 73 -4.59 -8.16 4.49
N ILE A 74 -4.81 -6.94 4.02
CA ILE A 74 -4.26 -6.47 2.73
C ILE A 74 -2.74 -6.25 2.88
N PRO A 75 -1.90 -6.78 1.98
CA PRO A 75 -0.47 -6.57 2.07
C PRO A 75 -0.09 -5.11 1.87
N VAL A 76 0.87 -4.65 2.67
CA VAL A 76 1.35 -3.26 2.66
C VAL A 76 2.76 -3.21 2.11
N LEU A 77 3.02 -2.38 1.10
CA LEU A 77 4.35 -2.12 0.54
C LEU A 77 4.82 -0.73 0.96
N LEU A 78 5.92 -0.66 1.69
CA LEU A 78 6.56 0.59 2.09
C LEU A 78 7.59 1.04 1.04
N VAL A 79 7.37 2.24 0.51
CA VAL A 79 8.30 2.94 -0.38
C VAL A 79 8.94 4.06 0.41
N SER A 80 10.19 3.87 0.80
CA SER A 80 10.92 4.84 1.61
C SER A 80 12.02 5.53 0.81
N ARG A 81 11.95 6.86 0.71
CA ARG A 81 13.02 7.70 0.15
C ARG A 81 14.12 7.97 1.17
N LYS A 82 13.80 7.86 2.47
CA LYS A 82 14.70 8.09 3.61
C LYS A 82 14.80 6.81 4.44
N PRO A 83 15.82 5.95 4.19
CA PRO A 83 15.98 4.67 4.88
C PRO A 83 15.93 4.75 6.42
N ILE A 84 16.31 5.89 6.99
CA ILE A 84 16.29 6.18 8.42
C ILE A 84 14.86 6.17 9.01
N ARG A 85 13.83 6.51 8.22
CA ARG A 85 12.43 6.53 8.67
C ARG A 85 11.73 5.18 8.55
N ALA A 86 12.19 4.32 7.65
CA ALA A 86 11.56 3.04 7.39
C ALA A 86 11.40 2.13 8.64
N PRO A 87 12.38 2.00 9.55
CA PRO A 87 12.25 1.14 10.74
C PRO A 87 11.09 1.52 11.64
N ASN A 88 10.85 2.82 11.85
CA ASN A 88 9.77 3.30 12.70
C ASN A 88 8.39 3.01 12.10
N ILE A 89 8.24 3.22 10.78
CA ILE A 89 7.01 2.88 10.05
C ILE A 89 6.75 1.38 10.11
N ILE A 90 7.78 0.55 9.86
CA ILE A 90 7.69 -0.91 9.94
C ILE A 90 7.25 -1.37 11.34
N GLN A 91 7.90 -0.86 12.39
CA GLN A 91 7.61 -1.23 13.78
C GLN A 91 6.15 -0.93 14.16
N ARG A 92 5.57 0.15 13.61
CA ARG A 92 4.19 0.55 13.93
C ARG A 92 3.15 -0.08 13.02
N ALA A 93 3.53 -0.49 11.81
CA ALA A 93 2.65 -1.18 10.86
C ALA A 93 2.72 -2.71 10.98
N SER A 94 3.58 -3.28 11.82
CA SER A 94 3.83 -4.72 11.96
C SER A 94 2.62 -5.58 12.34
N SER A 95 1.49 -4.98 12.69
CA SER A 95 0.20 -5.66 12.87
C SER A 95 -0.52 -5.97 11.55
N CYS A 96 0.00 -5.50 10.41
CA CYS A 96 -0.51 -5.79 9.07
C CYS A 96 0.21 -7.00 8.45
N GLU A 97 -0.30 -7.54 7.33
CA GLU A 97 0.49 -8.43 6.46
C GLU A 97 1.59 -7.60 5.75
N GLY A 98 2.61 -7.22 6.51
CA GLY A 98 3.63 -6.26 6.09
C GLY A 98 3.94 -5.23 7.19
N PRO A 99 4.68 -4.15 6.87
CA PRO A 99 4.95 -3.69 5.51
C PRO A 99 6.17 -4.35 4.87
N PHE A 100 5.97 -4.89 3.66
CA PHE A 100 7.04 -5.31 2.76
C PHE A 100 7.86 -4.10 2.32
N ARG A 101 9.16 -4.29 2.15
CA ARG A 101 10.03 -3.26 1.56
C ARG A 101 10.02 -3.36 0.05
N MET A 102 10.51 -2.32 -0.64
CA MET A 102 10.54 -2.28 -2.10
C MET A 102 11.32 -3.45 -2.73
N ASP A 103 12.35 -3.97 -2.06
CA ASP A 103 13.10 -5.16 -2.46
C ASP A 103 12.33 -6.48 -2.28
N GLN A 104 11.15 -6.43 -1.67
CA GLN A 104 10.24 -7.56 -1.46
C GLN A 104 8.93 -7.41 -2.24
N ILE A 105 8.91 -6.55 -3.26
CA ILE A 105 7.70 -6.26 -4.06
C ILE A 105 7.07 -7.52 -4.66
N ASP A 106 7.88 -8.45 -5.18
CA ASP A 106 7.38 -9.71 -5.75
C ASP A 106 6.61 -10.55 -4.72
N THR A 107 7.08 -10.57 -3.47
CA THR A 107 6.38 -11.24 -2.37
C THR A 107 5.06 -10.55 -2.06
N ALA A 108 5.05 -9.22 -1.94
CA ALA A 108 3.84 -8.45 -1.66
C ALA A 108 2.77 -8.63 -2.75
N VAL A 109 3.19 -8.59 -4.02
CA VAL A 109 2.35 -8.81 -5.19
C VAL A 109 1.78 -10.22 -5.20
N ASN A 110 2.60 -11.24 -4.96
CA ASN A 110 2.12 -12.62 -4.91
C ASN A 110 1.08 -12.81 -3.81
N VAL A 111 1.29 -12.25 -2.61
CA VAL A 111 0.29 -12.27 -1.54
C VAL A 111 -1.00 -11.59 -1.99
N ALA A 112 -0.91 -10.39 -2.58
CA ALA A 112 -2.07 -9.63 -3.06
C ALA A 112 -2.89 -10.41 -4.10
N LEU A 113 -2.23 -11.00 -5.09
CA LEU A 113 -2.90 -11.72 -6.18
C LEU A 113 -3.43 -13.09 -5.74
N CYS A 114 -2.72 -13.82 -4.88
CA CYS A 114 -3.19 -15.09 -4.33
C CYS A 114 -4.47 -14.91 -3.48
N ARG A 115 -4.56 -13.83 -2.68
CA ARG A 115 -5.76 -13.52 -1.89
C ARG A 115 -7.01 -13.36 -2.76
N ARG A 116 -6.89 -12.74 -3.94
CA ARG A 116 -8.02 -12.66 -4.90
C ARG A 116 -8.44 -14.03 -5.42
N GLY A 117 -7.51 -14.96 -5.58
CA GLY A 117 -7.78 -16.31 -6.05
C GLY A 117 -8.63 -17.14 -5.08
N SER A 118 -8.46 -16.91 -3.77
CA SER A 118 -9.16 -17.65 -2.70
C SER A 118 -10.54 -17.10 -2.33
N LEU A 119 -11.01 -16.01 -2.94
CA LEU A 119 -12.35 -15.43 -2.72
C LEU A 119 -13.42 -15.97 -3.69
N HIS A 120 -13.21 -17.15 -4.28
CA HIS A 120 -14.19 -17.88 -5.10
C HIS A 120 -14.68 -19.14 -4.38
#